data_AF-A0A1C6FZF0-F1
#
_entry.id   AF-A0A1C6FZF0-F1
#
_cell.length_a   1.000
_cell.length_b   1.000
_cell.length_c   1.000
_cell.angle_alpha   90.00
_cell.angle_beta   90.00
_cell.angle_gamma   90.00
#
_symmetry.space_group_name_H-M   'P 1'
#
loop_
_entity.id
_entity.type
_entity.pdbx_description
1 polymer ?
#
loop_
_entity_poly.entity_id
_entity_poly.type
_entity_poly.pdbx_seq_one_letter_code
_entity_poly.pdbx_strand_id
1 'polypeptide(L)'
;MFKLNHETIITICNLPLQWIPKIELYYPDLPQFPIMYVHFLLNDKRIIACPVSVSYKIHNNYCDADFIVLINETPTTELIQSLTNEISNRIGFSNQITQQTVIDCCKGNKAYIGIFTDLWKYIEKSYGASIPYGRFYEEIYSIPRFVAAWQPKTGRQSEMRMLYNFMSAFGEEVSFPSNWKHLEYYIIPTYTDVRNKNYSMFPIFKKLYHAITQLFRLDFTNSVSIDGINFKVMPHAWKQNKDDFITNVTGKYYALGEISEDDKYYAEILVDAFNRHAWRAAYFISAFLNIENSDYQTWNKNFFKDFYNSGSKLKGYSEKVIACFLQQGFANEEIIPIDTWIETFYQFPLGINSRSDFYDDFNMLGKLERVIWLASQSNKTNMRNFFDILWCQRYGTIGNKKLRGVNPLACSLCKLNQTCVGLSKLAHSKVLISNTLSPETFDTISKDILDNIKFICLLENDVPKKVYKKSSRNWYLVDEFSGYLMTNNNYLPKNVIAKKVITFDEFIKCY
;
A
#
# COMPACT_ATOMS: atom_id res chain seq x y z
N MET A 1 -32.78 -2.59 13.66
CA MET A 1 -31.65 -3.07 14.46
C MET A 1 -31.21 -4.41 13.88
N PHE A 2 -29.95 -4.52 13.50
CA PHE A 2 -29.40 -5.74 12.88
C PHE A 2 -28.99 -6.74 13.95
N LYS A 3 -29.17 -8.04 13.71
CA LYS A 3 -28.86 -9.10 14.68
C LYS A 3 -28.27 -10.32 13.97
N LEU A 4 -27.24 -10.94 14.55
CA LEU A 4 -26.66 -12.19 14.06
C LEU A 4 -27.24 -13.36 14.85
N ASN A 5 -28.31 -13.96 14.36
CA ASN A 5 -29.09 -14.96 15.11
C ASN A 5 -28.72 -16.41 14.75
N HIS A 6 -27.91 -16.62 13.72
CA HIS A 6 -27.53 -17.94 13.23
C HIS A 6 -26.01 -18.09 13.24
N GLU A 7 -25.55 -19.33 13.36
CA GLU A 7 -24.14 -19.71 13.32
C GLU A 7 -23.97 -20.78 12.23
N THR A 8 -22.86 -20.68 11.49
CA THR A 8 -22.45 -21.70 10.51
C THR A 8 -20.93 -21.83 10.48
N ILE A 9 -20.44 -22.92 9.89
CA ILE A 9 -19.03 -23.14 9.61
C ILE A 9 -18.79 -22.96 8.11
N ILE A 10 -17.74 -22.22 7.77
CA ILE A 10 -17.24 -22.06 6.39
C ILE A 10 -15.81 -22.60 6.35
N THR A 11 -15.56 -23.59 5.49
CA THR A 11 -14.24 -24.21 5.35
C THR A 11 -13.58 -23.74 4.05
N ILE A 12 -12.35 -23.21 4.16
CA ILE A 12 -11.49 -22.93 3.00
C ILE A 12 -10.34 -23.93 2.99
N CYS A 13 -10.32 -24.81 1.99
CA CYS A 13 -9.35 -25.90 1.91
C CYS A 13 -8.04 -25.50 1.21
N ASN A 14 -6.97 -26.25 1.49
CA ASN A 14 -5.68 -26.20 0.77
C ASN A 14 -4.97 -24.84 0.79
N LEU A 15 -5.01 -24.13 1.92
CA LEU A 15 -4.22 -22.93 2.15
C LEU A 15 -2.75 -23.30 2.40
N PRO A 16 -1.76 -22.57 1.85
CA PRO A 16 -0.36 -22.77 2.25
C PRO A 16 -0.18 -22.54 3.75
N LEU A 17 0.62 -23.38 4.43
CA LEU A 17 0.84 -23.25 5.89
C LEU A 17 1.33 -21.86 6.32
N GLN A 18 2.08 -21.18 5.45
CA GLN A 18 2.60 -19.84 5.68
C GLN A 18 1.49 -18.77 5.77
N TRP A 19 0.24 -19.10 5.46
CA TRP A 19 -0.91 -18.18 5.55
C TRP A 19 -1.57 -18.16 6.93
N ILE A 20 -1.40 -19.20 7.75
CA ILE A 20 -1.96 -19.28 9.11
C ILE A 20 -1.74 -18.00 9.94
N PRO A 21 -0.51 -17.44 10.05
CA PRO A 21 -0.29 -16.23 10.85
C PRO A 21 -0.76 -14.93 10.18
N LYS A 22 -1.29 -14.99 8.95
CA LYS A 22 -1.69 -13.83 8.13
C LYS A 22 -3.20 -13.65 8.03
N ILE A 23 -3.97 -14.67 8.41
CA ILE A 23 -5.42 -14.58 8.48
C ILE A 23 -5.76 -13.98 9.84
N GLU A 24 -6.17 -12.71 9.83
CA GLU A 24 -6.50 -11.95 11.03
C GLU A 24 -8.00 -11.66 11.06
N LEU A 25 -8.68 -12.12 12.11
CA LEU A 25 -10.08 -11.75 12.40
C LEU A 25 -10.17 -10.50 13.27
N TYR A 26 -9.14 -10.26 14.08
CA TYR A 26 -9.06 -9.18 15.07
C TYR A 26 -7.68 -8.53 15.03
N TYR A 27 -7.62 -7.26 15.41
CA TYR A 27 -6.35 -6.59 15.68
C TYR A 27 -6.02 -6.70 17.17
N PRO A 28 -4.79 -7.09 17.59
CA PRO A 28 -4.49 -7.35 19.00
C PRO A 28 -4.75 -6.20 19.97
N ASP A 29 -4.54 -4.94 19.55
CA ASP A 29 -4.81 -3.77 20.42
C ASP A 29 -6.28 -3.32 20.39
N LEU A 30 -7.13 -4.02 19.62
CA LEU A 30 -8.56 -3.76 19.51
C LEU A 30 -9.34 -5.08 19.35
N PRO A 31 -9.25 -5.99 20.34
CA PRO A 31 -9.74 -7.37 20.23
C PRO A 31 -11.26 -7.48 20.15
N GLN A 32 -12.00 -6.45 20.58
CA GLN A 32 -13.46 -6.42 20.53
C GLN A 32 -14.03 -6.06 19.16
N PHE A 33 -13.20 -5.56 18.23
CA PHE A 33 -13.64 -5.10 16.91
C PHE A 33 -13.19 -6.08 15.81
N PRO A 34 -14.09 -6.91 15.28
CA PRO A 34 -13.78 -7.77 14.13
C PRO A 34 -13.38 -6.92 12.92
N ILE A 35 -12.23 -7.22 12.33
CA ILE A 35 -11.71 -6.48 11.16
C ILE A 35 -12.08 -7.14 9.83
N MET A 36 -12.58 -8.39 9.85
CA MET A 36 -13.11 -9.07 8.68
C MET A 36 -14.58 -8.67 8.47
N TYR A 37 -14.80 -7.74 7.54
CA TYR A 37 -16.12 -7.17 7.28
C TYR A 37 -16.86 -7.90 6.14
N VAL A 38 -18.04 -8.46 6.41
CA VAL A 38 -18.86 -9.18 5.42
C VAL A 38 -20.28 -8.64 5.44
N HIS A 39 -20.61 -7.88 4.40
CA HIS A 39 -21.91 -7.25 4.22
C HIS A 39 -22.19 -7.15 2.71
N PHE A 40 -23.27 -7.77 2.24
CA PHE A 40 -23.62 -7.79 0.82
C PHE A 40 -25.14 -8.01 0.62
N LEU A 41 -25.59 -7.97 -0.63
CA LEU A 41 -26.96 -8.29 -1.03
C LEU A 41 -27.00 -9.65 -1.74
N LEU A 42 -27.93 -10.52 -1.36
CA LEU A 42 -28.22 -11.79 -2.02
C LEU A 42 -29.73 -11.85 -2.31
N ASN A 43 -30.12 -11.83 -3.59
CA ASN A 43 -31.52 -11.83 -4.01
C ASN A 43 -32.34 -10.73 -3.28
N ASP A 44 -31.81 -9.50 -3.29
CA ASP A 44 -32.33 -8.31 -2.59
C ASP A 44 -32.40 -8.41 -1.05
N LYS A 45 -31.97 -9.52 -0.45
CA LYS A 45 -31.82 -9.64 1.00
C LYS A 45 -30.46 -9.17 1.45
N ARG A 46 -30.43 -8.39 2.53
CA ARG A 46 -29.19 -7.94 3.15
C ARG A 46 -28.60 -9.04 4.00
N ILE A 47 -27.40 -9.46 3.63
CA ILE A 47 -26.61 -10.44 4.36
C ILE A 47 -25.55 -9.69 5.15
N ILE A 48 -25.51 -9.94 6.46
CA ILE A 48 -24.52 -9.44 7.39
C ILE A 48 -23.92 -10.66 8.06
N ALA A 49 -22.61 -10.77 7.99
CA ALA A 49 -21.88 -11.90 8.54
C ALA A 49 -20.62 -11.44 9.26
N CYS A 50 -20.29 -12.11 10.36
CA CYS A 50 -19.09 -11.84 11.13
C CYS A 50 -18.37 -13.17 11.42
N PRO A 51 -17.23 -13.44 10.78
CA PRO A 51 -16.33 -14.51 11.17
C PRO A 51 -15.75 -14.21 12.55
N VAL A 52 -16.04 -15.04 13.54
CA VAL A 52 -15.68 -14.80 14.95
C VAL A 52 -14.55 -15.69 15.45
N SER A 53 -14.29 -16.81 14.78
CA SER A 53 -13.19 -17.72 15.10
C SER A 53 -12.69 -18.42 13.84
N VAL A 54 -11.41 -18.79 13.83
CA VAL A 54 -10.80 -19.62 12.80
C VAL A 54 -9.95 -20.71 13.45
N SER A 55 -10.08 -21.94 12.96
CA SER A 55 -9.26 -23.08 13.35
C SER A 55 -8.66 -23.75 12.13
N TYR A 56 -7.52 -24.45 12.29
CA TYR A 56 -6.75 -24.99 11.17
C TYR A 56 -6.56 -26.50 11.30
N LYS A 57 -6.87 -27.22 10.21
CA LYS A 57 -6.55 -28.64 10.03
C LYS A 57 -5.34 -28.76 9.12
N ILE A 58 -4.19 -29.14 9.68
CA ILE A 58 -2.92 -29.20 8.95
C ILE A 58 -2.78 -30.53 8.19
N HIS A 59 -2.36 -30.45 6.93
CA HIS A 59 -2.02 -31.62 6.11
C HIS A 59 -0.85 -31.30 5.16
N ASN A 60 0.23 -32.07 5.24
CA ASN A 60 1.47 -31.85 4.45
C ASN A 60 1.96 -30.38 4.54
N ASN A 61 2.03 -29.69 3.39
CA ASN A 61 2.45 -28.28 3.26
C ASN A 61 1.26 -27.30 3.22
N TYR A 62 0.06 -27.78 3.54
CA TYR A 62 -1.19 -27.04 3.46
C TYR A 62 -2.02 -27.17 4.74
N CYS A 63 -3.09 -26.40 4.82
CA CYS A 63 -4.12 -26.54 5.83
C CYS A 63 -5.51 -26.19 5.29
N ASP A 64 -6.54 -26.69 5.96
CA ASP A 64 -7.91 -26.22 5.80
C ASP A 64 -8.25 -25.28 6.96
N ALA A 65 -8.84 -24.12 6.66
CA ALA A 65 -9.28 -23.14 7.65
C ALA A 65 -10.79 -23.21 7.84
N ASP A 66 -11.23 -23.58 9.04
CA ASP A 66 -12.63 -23.63 9.45
C ASP A 66 -12.98 -22.34 10.20
N PHE A 67 -13.81 -21.50 9.58
CA PHE A 67 -14.33 -20.26 10.15
C PHE A 67 -15.69 -20.50 10.81
N ILE A 68 -15.83 -20.10 12.08
CA ILE A 68 -17.15 -19.95 12.71
C ILE A 68 -17.67 -18.57 12.32
N VAL A 69 -18.86 -18.54 11.70
CA VAL A 69 -19.45 -17.32 11.14
C VAL A 69 -20.83 -17.12 11.72
N LEU A 70 -21.05 -15.95 12.33
CA LEU A 70 -22.35 -15.52 12.79
C LEU A 70 -23.04 -14.72 11.70
N ILE A 71 -24.30 -15.00 11.42
CA ILE A 71 -25.05 -14.43 10.29
C ILE A 71 -26.47 -14.02 10.68
N ASN A 72 -27.04 -13.03 9.98
CA ASN A 72 -28.39 -12.54 10.26
C ASN A 72 -29.52 -13.40 9.65
N GLU A 73 -29.23 -14.15 8.60
CA GLU A 73 -30.21 -14.98 7.87
C GLU A 73 -29.97 -16.47 8.11
N THR A 74 -31.01 -17.30 7.92
CA THR A 74 -30.86 -18.76 8.04
C THR A 74 -29.90 -19.29 6.97
N PRO A 75 -28.89 -20.12 7.32
CA PRO A 75 -27.91 -20.61 6.36
C PRO A 75 -28.53 -21.60 5.35
N THR A 76 -28.81 -21.12 4.15
CA THR A 76 -29.19 -21.94 2.98
C THR A 76 -27.94 -22.34 2.18
N THR A 77 -28.04 -23.35 1.32
CA THR A 77 -26.92 -23.76 0.46
C THR A 77 -26.38 -22.60 -0.39
N GLU A 78 -27.26 -21.79 -0.97
CA GLU A 78 -26.90 -20.61 -1.76
C GLU A 78 -26.15 -19.57 -0.89
N LEU A 79 -26.66 -19.27 0.30
CA LEU A 79 -26.03 -18.34 1.22
C LEU A 79 -24.65 -18.83 1.68
N ILE A 80 -24.52 -20.13 1.99
CA ILE A 80 -23.23 -20.74 2.35
C ILE A 80 -22.23 -20.62 1.20
N GLN A 81 -22.65 -20.82 -0.04
CA GLN A 81 -21.80 -20.64 -1.21
C GLN A 81 -21.35 -19.18 -1.35
N SER A 82 -22.27 -18.21 -1.21
CA SER A 82 -21.93 -16.78 -1.23
C SER A 82 -20.97 -16.40 -0.10
N LEU A 83 -21.20 -16.88 1.13
CA LEU A 83 -20.32 -16.64 2.28
C LEU A 83 -18.93 -17.25 2.08
N THR A 84 -18.86 -18.45 1.49
CA THR A 84 -17.59 -19.08 1.13
C THR A 84 -16.82 -18.22 0.15
N ASN A 85 -17.49 -17.64 -0.85
CA ASN A 85 -16.88 -16.72 -1.81
C ASN A 85 -16.42 -15.42 -1.12
N GLU A 86 -17.22 -14.84 -0.22
CA GLU A 86 -16.82 -13.64 0.52
C GLU A 86 -15.60 -13.90 1.40
N ILE A 87 -15.61 -14.95 2.21
CA ILE A 87 -14.48 -15.28 3.11
C ILE A 87 -13.23 -15.61 2.30
N SER A 88 -13.36 -16.35 1.20
CA SER A 88 -12.25 -16.59 0.26
C SER A 88 -11.67 -15.28 -0.26
N ASN A 89 -12.49 -14.28 -0.56
CA ASN A 89 -12.03 -12.96 -0.97
C ASN A 89 -11.34 -12.19 0.17
N ARG A 90 -11.92 -12.20 1.39
CA ARG A 90 -11.37 -11.48 2.55
C ARG A 90 -9.98 -11.97 2.95
N ILE A 91 -9.69 -13.26 2.74
CA ILE A 91 -8.35 -13.83 2.99
C ILE A 91 -7.47 -13.87 1.74
N GLY A 92 -7.95 -13.41 0.59
CA GLY A 92 -7.21 -13.41 -0.68
C GLY A 92 -6.98 -14.80 -1.29
N PHE A 93 -7.83 -15.77 -0.97
CA PHE A 93 -7.82 -17.11 -1.57
C PHE A 93 -8.45 -17.13 -2.97
N SER A 94 -9.38 -16.22 -3.25
CA SER A 94 -10.21 -16.24 -4.48
C SER A 94 -9.45 -16.01 -5.78
N ASN A 95 -8.34 -15.26 -5.76
CA ASN A 95 -7.60 -14.87 -6.97
C ASN A 95 -6.10 -14.81 -6.69
N GLN A 96 -5.56 -15.90 -6.11
CA GLN A 96 -4.18 -15.99 -5.62
C GLN A 96 -3.13 -15.60 -6.68
N ILE A 97 -2.00 -15.10 -6.21
CA ILE A 97 -0.84 -14.80 -7.07
C ILE A 97 0.12 -15.98 -7.01
N THR A 98 0.49 -16.50 -8.17
CA THR A 98 1.53 -17.54 -8.35
C THR A 98 2.71 -16.98 -9.12
N GLN A 99 3.80 -17.74 -9.25
CA GLN A 99 4.93 -17.35 -10.10
C GLN A 99 4.49 -17.01 -11.54
N GLN A 100 3.61 -17.85 -12.12
CA GLN A 100 3.12 -17.65 -13.48
C GLN A 100 2.37 -16.32 -13.61
N THR A 101 1.55 -15.98 -12.61
CA THR A 101 0.85 -14.69 -12.56
C THR A 101 1.84 -13.51 -12.66
N VAL A 102 2.96 -13.58 -11.94
CA VAL A 102 3.98 -12.51 -11.97
C VAL A 102 4.72 -12.45 -13.32
N ILE A 103 4.97 -13.60 -13.95
CA ILE A 103 5.54 -13.68 -15.29
C ILE A 103 4.60 -13.03 -16.31
N ASP A 104 3.30 -13.30 -16.20
CA ASP A 104 2.27 -12.74 -17.09
C ASP A 104 2.15 -11.22 -16.92
N CYS A 105 2.36 -10.68 -15.71
CA CYS A 105 2.44 -9.24 -15.48
C CYS A 105 3.52 -8.56 -16.35
N CYS A 106 4.60 -9.26 -16.68
CA CYS A 106 5.76 -8.69 -17.38
C CYS A 106 5.58 -8.54 -18.90
N LYS A 107 4.42 -8.88 -19.47
CA LYS A 107 4.12 -8.73 -20.91
C LYS A 107 5.17 -9.32 -21.85
N GLY A 108 5.79 -10.44 -21.45
CA GLY A 108 6.85 -11.11 -22.23
C GLY A 108 8.23 -10.45 -22.17
N ASN A 109 8.43 -9.37 -21.39
CA ASN A 109 9.74 -8.74 -21.24
C ASN A 109 10.70 -9.66 -20.45
N LYS A 110 11.68 -10.25 -21.15
CA LYS A 110 12.62 -11.22 -20.57
C LYS A 110 13.43 -10.70 -19.39
N ALA A 111 13.79 -9.42 -19.37
CA ALA A 111 14.56 -8.83 -18.28
C ALA A 111 13.72 -8.75 -16.99
N TYR A 112 12.46 -8.30 -17.11
CA TYR A 112 11.53 -8.26 -15.97
C TYR A 112 11.12 -9.66 -15.51
N ILE A 113 10.89 -10.59 -16.44
CA ILE A 113 10.66 -12.00 -16.10
C ILE A 113 11.83 -12.55 -15.29
N GLY A 114 13.08 -12.25 -15.68
CA GLY A 114 14.29 -12.71 -15.00
C GLY A 114 14.34 -12.27 -13.53
N ILE A 115 14.19 -10.96 -13.25
CA ILE A 115 14.25 -10.45 -11.88
C ILE A 115 13.08 -10.94 -11.03
N PHE A 116 11.86 -11.00 -11.57
CA PHE A 116 10.70 -11.45 -10.81
C PHE A 116 10.72 -12.96 -10.54
N THR A 117 11.23 -13.77 -11.47
CA THR A 117 11.46 -15.21 -11.24
C THR A 117 12.47 -15.42 -10.11
N ASP A 118 13.54 -14.65 -10.08
CA ASP A 118 14.55 -14.77 -9.03
C ASP A 118 14.03 -14.28 -7.67
N LEU A 119 13.28 -13.17 -7.67
CA LEU A 119 12.61 -12.66 -6.48
C LEU A 119 11.57 -13.64 -5.93
N TRP A 120 10.84 -14.34 -6.81
CA TRP A 120 9.80 -15.28 -6.41
C TRP A 120 10.32 -16.40 -5.52
N LYS A 121 11.56 -16.87 -5.72
CA LYS A 121 12.19 -17.90 -4.86
C LYS A 121 12.19 -17.50 -3.38
N TYR A 122 12.34 -16.20 -3.09
CA TYR A 122 12.31 -15.66 -1.73
C TYR A 122 10.88 -15.54 -1.19
N ILE A 123 9.96 -15.10 -2.05
CA ILE A 123 8.52 -15.03 -1.75
C ILE A 123 7.98 -16.43 -1.43
N GLU A 124 8.18 -17.40 -2.31
CA GLU A 124 7.69 -18.76 -2.17
C GLU A 124 8.15 -19.40 -0.86
N LYS A 125 9.44 -19.25 -0.52
CA LYS A 125 10.01 -19.79 0.71
C LYS A 125 9.36 -19.24 1.98
N SER A 126 8.88 -18.00 1.97
CA SER A 126 8.32 -17.33 3.15
C SER A 126 6.79 -17.21 3.15
N TYR A 127 6.16 -17.36 1.99
CA TYR A 127 4.73 -17.13 1.81
C TYR A 127 3.97 -18.33 1.22
N GLY A 128 4.67 -19.36 0.75
CA GLY A 128 4.09 -20.53 0.11
C GLY A 128 4.07 -20.41 -1.43
N ALA A 129 3.65 -21.47 -2.11
CA ALA A 129 3.58 -21.53 -3.58
C ALA A 129 2.65 -20.48 -4.22
N SER A 130 1.80 -19.85 -3.41
CA SER A 130 0.99 -18.70 -3.79
C SER A 130 0.88 -17.69 -2.65
N ILE A 131 0.57 -16.44 -2.99
CA ILE A 131 0.32 -15.36 -2.02
C ILE A 131 -1.11 -14.80 -2.15
N PRO A 132 -1.67 -14.24 -1.07
CA PRO A 132 -3.05 -13.75 -1.06
C PRO A 132 -3.33 -12.63 -2.06
N TYR A 133 -4.43 -12.74 -2.80
CA TYR A 133 -5.02 -11.66 -3.58
C TYR A 133 -6.52 -11.88 -3.80
N GLY A 134 -7.30 -10.80 -3.70
CA GLY A 134 -8.75 -10.83 -3.79
C GLY A 134 -9.38 -9.56 -3.25
N ARG A 135 -10.70 -9.56 -3.09
CA ARG A 135 -11.44 -8.46 -2.45
C ARG A 135 -11.30 -8.54 -0.92
N PHE A 136 -10.18 -8.04 -0.40
CA PHE A 136 -9.85 -8.10 1.03
C PHE A 136 -10.86 -7.38 1.93
N TYR A 137 -11.56 -6.37 1.41
CA TYR A 137 -12.51 -5.55 2.16
C TYR A 137 -13.79 -5.34 1.35
N GLU A 138 -14.92 -5.12 2.01
CA GLU A 138 -16.11 -4.60 1.31
C GLU A 138 -15.85 -3.18 0.80
N GLU A 139 -16.48 -2.84 -0.32
CA GLU A 139 -16.25 -1.66 -1.14
C GLU A 139 -16.35 -0.36 -0.33
N ILE A 140 -17.46 -0.11 0.36
CA ILE A 140 -17.65 1.12 1.12
C ILE A 140 -16.86 1.10 2.42
N TYR A 141 -16.79 -0.03 3.12
CA TYR A 141 -15.96 -0.22 4.32
C TYR A 141 -14.48 0.07 4.05
N SER A 142 -14.00 -0.26 2.85
CA SER A 142 -12.61 -0.06 2.47
C SER A 142 -12.23 1.44 2.40
N ILE A 143 -13.17 2.34 2.10
CA ILE A 143 -12.92 3.78 2.01
C ILE A 143 -12.45 4.37 3.37
N PRO A 144 -13.23 4.34 4.47
CA PRO A 144 -12.78 4.86 5.76
C PRO A 144 -11.55 4.10 6.27
N ARG A 145 -11.43 2.80 5.98
CA ARG A 145 -10.26 1.99 6.33
C ARG A 145 -8.97 2.52 5.70
N PHE A 146 -8.98 2.86 4.41
CA PHE A 146 -7.79 3.38 3.73
C PHE A 146 -7.57 4.88 3.96
N VAL A 147 -8.61 5.65 4.26
CA VAL A 147 -8.45 7.02 4.80
C VAL A 147 -7.71 6.96 6.14
N ALA A 148 -8.05 6.02 7.03
CA ALA A 148 -7.34 5.79 8.28
C ALA A 148 -5.88 5.31 8.06
N ALA A 149 -5.62 4.55 7.00
CA ALA A 149 -4.28 4.09 6.63
C ALA A 149 -3.39 5.20 6.03
N TRP A 150 -3.93 6.39 5.77
CA TRP A 150 -3.17 7.51 5.22
C TRP A 150 -2.34 8.21 6.30
N GLN A 151 -1.01 7.98 6.24
CA GLN A 151 0.01 8.54 7.14
C GLN A 151 -0.34 8.46 8.65
N PRO A 152 -0.71 7.27 9.18
CA PRO A 152 -1.03 7.12 10.60
C PRO A 152 0.21 7.31 11.48
N LYS A 153 0.08 8.06 12.57
CA LYS A 153 1.21 8.42 13.46
C LYS A 153 1.89 7.18 14.09
N THR A 154 1.10 6.20 14.56
CA THR A 154 1.61 4.95 15.16
C THR A 154 1.39 3.73 14.27
N GLY A 155 1.36 3.92 12.94
CA GLY A 155 1.17 2.81 12.01
C GLY A 155 -0.20 2.13 12.14
N ARG A 156 -0.23 0.80 12.05
CA ARG A 156 -1.45 -0.03 12.03
C ARG A 156 -2.34 0.18 13.26
N GLN A 157 -1.76 0.44 14.43
CA GLN A 157 -2.52 0.71 15.65
C GLN A 157 -3.40 1.96 15.50
N SER A 158 -2.83 3.06 15.00
CA SER A 158 -3.59 4.30 14.73
C SER A 158 -4.63 4.09 13.63
N GLU A 159 -4.31 3.32 12.57
CA GLU A 159 -5.25 2.96 11.50
C GLU A 159 -6.49 2.26 12.06
N MET A 160 -6.31 1.18 12.82
CA MET A 160 -7.43 0.39 13.36
C MET A 160 -8.30 1.18 14.34
N ARG A 161 -7.70 2.03 15.17
CA ARG A 161 -8.47 2.91 16.08
C ARG A 161 -9.31 3.94 15.33
N MET A 162 -8.78 4.58 14.30
CA MET A 162 -9.54 5.53 13.48
C MET A 162 -10.67 4.83 12.72
N LEU A 163 -10.42 3.63 12.19
CA LEU A 163 -11.45 2.82 11.55
C LEU A 163 -12.57 2.48 12.52
N TYR A 164 -12.24 1.98 13.71
CA TYR A 164 -13.23 1.73 14.76
C TYR A 164 -14.00 2.98 15.15
N ASN A 165 -13.31 4.11 15.38
CA ASN A 165 -13.99 5.38 15.73
C ASN A 165 -14.96 5.83 14.64
N PHE A 166 -14.61 5.66 13.37
CA PHE A 166 -15.51 5.94 12.25
C PHE A 166 -16.72 4.99 12.27
N MET A 167 -16.46 3.69 12.37
CA MET A 167 -17.51 2.67 12.32
C MET A 167 -18.48 2.78 13.50
N SER A 168 -17.99 3.07 14.71
CA SER A 168 -18.85 3.25 15.90
C SER A 168 -19.60 4.58 15.90
N ALA A 169 -19.04 5.64 15.31
CA ALA A 169 -19.71 6.94 15.21
C ALA A 169 -20.81 6.97 14.14
N PHE A 170 -20.63 6.23 13.04
CA PHE A 170 -21.46 6.38 11.84
C PHE A 170 -22.13 5.10 11.34
N GLY A 171 -21.76 3.95 11.88
CA GLY A 171 -22.38 2.67 11.55
C GLY A 171 -23.54 2.31 12.48
N GLU A 172 -24.41 1.45 11.99
CA GLU A 172 -25.50 0.86 12.77
C GLU A 172 -24.96 -0.37 13.51
N GLU A 173 -25.10 -0.39 14.84
CA GLU A 173 -24.64 -1.50 15.67
C GLU A 173 -25.42 -2.79 15.37
N VAL A 174 -24.68 -3.89 15.28
CA VAL A 174 -25.20 -5.24 15.08
C VAL A 174 -25.16 -5.99 16.40
N SER A 175 -26.31 -6.52 16.82
CA SER A 175 -26.38 -7.32 18.05
C SER A 175 -25.82 -8.72 17.84
N PHE A 176 -24.94 -9.13 18.75
CA PHE A 176 -24.42 -10.49 18.85
C PHE A 176 -25.26 -11.37 19.80
N PRO A 177 -25.21 -12.70 19.63
CA PRO A 177 -25.69 -13.64 20.63
C PRO A 177 -24.86 -13.56 21.92
N SER A 178 -25.38 -14.12 23.02
CA SER A 178 -24.86 -13.91 24.37
C SER A 178 -23.41 -14.36 24.58
N ASN A 179 -22.97 -15.40 23.88
CA ASN A 179 -21.59 -15.90 23.87
C ASN A 179 -20.59 -14.91 23.23
N TRP A 180 -21.05 -14.05 22.33
CA TRP A 180 -20.23 -13.10 21.57
C TRP A 180 -20.54 -11.64 21.91
N LYS A 181 -21.30 -11.37 22.97
CA LYS A 181 -21.74 -10.02 23.40
C LYS A 181 -20.63 -9.01 23.74
N HIS A 182 -19.39 -9.48 23.82
CA HIS A 182 -18.22 -8.66 24.09
C HIS A 182 -17.63 -8.04 22.80
N LEU A 183 -18.14 -8.44 21.63
CA LEU A 183 -17.75 -7.90 20.34
C LEU A 183 -18.62 -6.72 19.94
N GLU A 184 -18.03 -5.79 19.23
CA GLU A 184 -18.67 -4.60 18.68
C GLU A 184 -18.55 -4.62 17.16
N TYR A 185 -19.68 -4.63 16.46
CA TYR A 185 -19.72 -4.70 15.00
C TYR A 185 -20.76 -3.72 14.47
N TYR A 186 -20.35 -2.91 13.49
CA TYR A 186 -21.15 -1.82 12.97
C TYR A 186 -21.23 -1.95 11.47
N ILE A 187 -22.39 -1.70 10.88
CA ILE A 187 -22.55 -1.71 9.43
C ILE A 187 -22.87 -0.33 8.87
N ILE A 188 -22.34 -0.06 7.68
CA ILE A 188 -22.58 1.14 6.89
C ILE A 188 -23.22 0.72 5.54
N PRO A 189 -23.77 1.66 4.76
CA PRO A 189 -24.37 1.34 3.45
C PRO A 189 -23.39 0.61 2.53
N THR A 190 -23.89 -0.35 1.75
CA THR A 190 -23.11 -1.03 0.70
C THR A 190 -22.92 -0.12 -0.52
N TYR A 191 -22.04 -0.52 -1.44
CA TYR A 191 -21.84 0.23 -2.69
C TYR A 191 -23.14 0.45 -3.47
N THR A 192 -24.00 -0.57 -3.54
CA THR A 192 -25.32 -0.51 -4.17
C THR A 192 -26.24 0.49 -3.48
N ASP A 193 -26.26 0.50 -2.14
CA ASP A 193 -27.06 1.46 -1.36
C ASP A 193 -26.64 2.90 -1.67
N VAL A 194 -25.33 3.16 -1.72
CA VAL A 194 -24.77 4.50 -2.04
C VAL A 194 -25.13 4.93 -3.45
N ARG A 195 -24.97 4.05 -4.45
CA ARG A 195 -25.32 4.34 -5.85
C ARG A 195 -26.80 4.64 -6.05
N ASN A 196 -27.66 3.97 -5.28
CA ASN A 196 -29.10 4.21 -5.28
C ASN A 196 -29.52 5.35 -4.35
N LYS A 197 -28.57 5.98 -3.62
CA LYS A 197 -28.81 6.99 -2.58
C LYS A 197 -29.83 6.54 -1.52
N ASN A 198 -29.85 5.24 -1.23
CA ASN A 198 -30.79 4.63 -0.29
C ASN A 198 -30.13 4.40 1.08
N TYR A 199 -30.35 5.35 1.98
CA TYR A 199 -29.85 5.29 3.37
C TYR A 199 -30.95 4.98 4.40
N SER A 200 -32.11 4.48 3.96
CA SER A 200 -33.28 4.25 4.83
C SER A 200 -32.99 3.34 6.02
N MET A 201 -32.13 2.34 5.83
CA MET A 201 -31.73 1.39 6.88
C MET A 201 -30.54 1.88 7.73
N PHE A 202 -29.98 3.06 7.42
CA PHE A 202 -28.77 3.59 8.03
C PHE A 202 -29.01 5.03 8.52
N PRO A 203 -29.94 5.26 9.46
CA PRO A 203 -30.29 6.60 9.93
C PRO A 203 -29.11 7.41 10.48
N ILE A 204 -28.12 6.78 11.13
CA ILE A 204 -26.93 7.48 11.62
C ILE A 204 -26.08 7.95 10.43
N PHE A 205 -25.78 7.04 9.52
CA PHE A 205 -25.01 7.35 8.31
C PHE A 205 -25.71 8.39 7.42
N LYS A 206 -27.05 8.38 7.37
CA LYS A 206 -27.85 9.36 6.63
C LYS A 206 -27.60 10.79 7.12
N LYS A 207 -27.39 10.99 8.42
CA LYS A 207 -27.06 12.31 8.99
C LYS A 207 -25.64 12.74 8.59
N LEU A 208 -24.67 11.81 8.64
CA LEU A 208 -23.33 12.06 8.10
C LEU A 208 -23.39 12.45 6.63
N TYR A 209 -24.11 11.68 5.81
CA TYR A 209 -24.28 11.93 4.38
C TYR A 209 -24.81 13.33 4.10
N HIS A 210 -25.82 13.78 4.85
CA HIS A 210 -26.35 15.13 4.72
C HIS A 210 -25.27 16.20 5.02
N ALA A 211 -24.58 16.06 6.15
CA ALA A 211 -23.52 16.98 6.56
C ALA A 211 -22.38 17.09 5.53
N ILE A 212 -21.87 15.95 5.06
CA ILE A 212 -20.77 15.93 4.08
C ILE A 212 -21.20 16.47 2.71
N THR A 213 -22.47 16.29 2.33
CA THR A 213 -23.02 16.84 1.09
C THR A 213 -23.04 18.36 1.12
N GLN A 214 -23.40 18.96 2.27
CA GLN A 214 -23.34 20.41 2.43
C GLN A 214 -21.90 20.95 2.35
N LEU A 215 -20.96 20.31 3.07
CA LEU A 215 -19.55 20.71 2.99
C LEU A 215 -18.98 20.55 1.58
N PHE A 216 -19.35 19.47 0.87
CA PHE A 216 -18.92 19.26 -0.51
C PHE A 216 -19.42 20.37 -1.43
N ARG A 217 -20.70 20.75 -1.30
CA ARG A 217 -21.28 21.88 -2.05
C ARG A 217 -20.56 23.20 -1.77
N LEU A 218 -20.19 23.47 -0.52
CA LEU A 218 -19.62 24.75 -0.09
C LEU A 218 -18.12 24.87 -0.38
N ASP A 219 -17.34 23.80 -0.17
CA ASP A 219 -15.87 23.86 -0.24
C ASP A 219 -15.28 23.23 -1.51
N PHE A 220 -15.99 22.35 -2.22
CA PHE A 220 -15.50 21.68 -3.44
C PHE A 220 -16.04 22.38 -4.69
N THR A 221 -15.72 23.66 -4.82
CA THR A 221 -16.32 24.55 -5.83
C THR A 221 -15.59 24.56 -7.17
N ASN A 222 -14.30 24.24 -7.18
CA ASN A 222 -13.52 24.11 -8.42
C ASN A 222 -13.82 22.77 -9.11
N SER A 223 -13.49 22.67 -10.40
CA SER A 223 -13.64 21.41 -11.15
C SER A 223 -12.40 21.07 -11.96
N VAL A 224 -12.05 19.79 -11.97
CA VAL A 224 -11.01 19.20 -12.82
C VAL A 224 -11.66 18.08 -13.61
N SER A 225 -11.58 18.16 -14.94
CA SER A 225 -12.06 17.09 -15.82
C SER A 225 -10.91 16.16 -16.18
N ILE A 226 -11.13 14.86 -16.07
CA ILE A 226 -10.19 13.81 -16.45
C ILE A 226 -10.98 12.81 -17.27
N ASP A 227 -10.64 12.67 -18.56
CA ASP A 227 -11.30 11.77 -19.52
C ASP A 227 -12.84 11.79 -19.45
N GLY A 228 -13.42 12.99 -19.35
CA GLY A 228 -14.87 13.19 -19.31
C GLY A 228 -15.52 13.04 -17.93
N ILE A 229 -14.80 12.59 -16.90
CA ILE A 229 -15.27 12.58 -15.51
C ILE A 229 -14.89 13.91 -14.84
N ASN A 230 -15.89 14.60 -14.30
CA ASN A 230 -15.70 15.89 -13.63
C ASN A 230 -15.56 15.72 -12.11
N PHE A 231 -14.36 15.98 -11.60
CA PHE A 231 -14.07 15.99 -10.18
C PHE A 231 -14.31 17.38 -9.61
N LYS A 232 -15.17 17.50 -8.60
CA LYS A 232 -15.28 18.70 -7.78
C LYS A 232 -14.17 18.72 -6.75
N VAL A 233 -13.36 19.78 -6.71
CA VAL A 233 -12.14 19.88 -5.91
C VAL A 233 -12.13 21.17 -5.10
N MET A 234 -11.36 21.18 -4.01
CA MET A 234 -11.25 22.35 -3.16
C MET A 234 -10.36 23.42 -3.81
N PRO A 235 -10.71 24.72 -3.74
CA PRO A 235 -9.79 25.78 -4.15
C PRO A 235 -8.51 25.79 -3.32
N HIS A 236 -8.64 25.55 -2.01
CA HIS A 236 -7.54 25.46 -1.07
C HIS A 236 -7.81 24.30 -0.10
N ALA A 237 -6.77 23.59 0.30
CA ALA A 237 -6.93 22.56 1.33
C ALA A 237 -7.27 23.23 2.68
N TRP A 238 -8.10 22.55 3.48
CA TRP A 238 -8.32 22.95 4.88
C TRP A 238 -6.99 23.00 5.65
N LYS A 239 -6.98 23.62 6.83
CA LYS A 239 -5.90 23.39 7.78
C LYS A 239 -6.02 21.99 8.35
N GLN A 240 -4.90 21.41 8.80
CA GLN A 240 -4.88 19.99 9.20
C GLN A 240 -5.56 19.74 10.54
N ASN A 241 -5.39 20.63 11.52
CA ASN A 241 -5.91 20.42 12.87
C ASN A 241 -7.43 20.66 12.95
N LYS A 242 -8.05 20.10 13.99
CA LYS A 242 -9.49 20.22 14.23
C LYS A 242 -9.93 21.63 14.58
N ASP A 243 -9.18 22.37 15.40
CA ASP A 243 -9.62 23.68 15.90
C ASP A 243 -9.71 24.71 14.77
N ASP A 244 -8.78 24.66 13.82
CA ASP A 244 -8.83 25.47 12.60
C ASP A 244 -10.01 25.04 11.72
N PHE A 245 -10.32 23.75 11.63
CA PHE A 245 -11.49 23.28 10.90
C PHE A 245 -12.80 23.79 11.51
N ILE A 246 -12.94 23.70 12.84
CA ILE A 246 -14.10 24.23 13.57
C ILE A 246 -14.23 25.73 13.33
N THR A 247 -13.14 26.48 13.45
CA THR A 247 -13.19 27.94 13.35
C THR A 247 -13.49 28.39 11.92
N ASN A 248 -12.77 27.83 10.94
CA ASN A 248 -12.74 28.38 9.59
C ASN A 248 -13.70 27.69 8.62
N VAL A 249 -14.22 26.51 8.96
CA VAL A 249 -15.13 25.72 8.12
C VAL A 249 -16.50 25.63 8.76
N THR A 250 -16.71 24.75 9.75
CA THR A 250 -18.05 24.47 10.28
C THR A 250 -18.62 25.65 11.06
N GLY A 251 -17.82 26.33 11.89
CA GLY A 251 -18.21 27.51 12.64
C GLY A 251 -18.57 28.69 11.74
N LYS A 252 -17.79 28.92 10.68
CA LYS A 252 -18.08 29.93 9.65
C LYS A 252 -19.43 29.65 8.98
N TYR A 253 -19.63 28.44 8.45
CA TYR A 253 -20.84 28.11 7.71
C TYR A 253 -22.08 28.05 8.59
N TYR A 254 -21.94 27.63 9.84
CA TYR A 254 -23.02 27.68 10.82
C TYR A 254 -23.43 29.12 11.15
N ALA A 255 -22.46 30.02 11.38
CA ALA A 255 -22.74 31.44 11.65
C ALA A 255 -23.43 32.15 10.47
N LEU A 256 -23.18 31.70 9.24
CA LEU A 256 -23.83 32.18 8.02
C LEU A 256 -25.19 31.53 7.75
N GLY A 257 -25.60 30.52 8.54
CA GLY A 257 -26.83 29.76 8.30
C GLY A 257 -26.79 28.85 7.07
N GLU A 258 -25.60 28.55 6.53
CA GLU A 258 -25.42 27.70 5.35
C GLU A 258 -25.45 26.20 5.68
N ILE A 259 -25.22 25.86 6.95
CA ILE A 259 -25.37 24.51 7.50
C ILE A 259 -26.11 24.56 8.84
N SER A 260 -26.80 23.47 9.19
CA SER A 260 -27.49 23.34 10.47
C SER A 260 -26.54 22.99 11.64
N GLU A 261 -27.06 23.04 12.87
CA GLU A 261 -26.33 22.57 14.04
C GLU A 261 -25.99 21.07 13.94
N ASP A 262 -26.93 20.26 13.43
CA ASP A 262 -26.71 18.84 13.16
C ASP A 262 -25.59 18.64 12.12
N ASP A 263 -25.60 19.39 11.02
CA ASP A 263 -24.54 19.30 10.00
C ASP A 263 -23.16 19.61 10.58
N LYS A 264 -23.08 20.68 11.37
CA LYS A 264 -21.87 21.07 12.10
C LYS A 264 -21.40 19.93 13.01
N TYR A 265 -22.29 19.36 13.82
CA TYR A 265 -21.98 18.29 14.74
C TYR A 265 -21.42 17.05 14.03
N TYR A 266 -22.09 16.56 12.98
CA TYR A 266 -21.64 15.37 12.26
C TYR A 266 -20.34 15.60 11.46
N ALA A 267 -20.14 16.81 10.92
CA ALA A 267 -18.88 17.19 10.28
C ALA A 267 -17.69 17.20 11.26
N GLU A 268 -17.89 17.72 12.47
CA GLU A 268 -16.84 17.77 13.50
C GLU A 268 -16.49 16.38 14.05
N ILE A 269 -17.50 15.51 14.23
CA ILE A 269 -17.29 14.10 14.60
C ILE A 269 -16.51 13.36 13.51
N LEU A 270 -16.74 13.66 12.23
CA LEU A 270 -15.99 13.04 11.15
C LEU A 270 -14.49 13.34 11.25
N VAL A 271 -14.15 14.59 11.60
CA VAL A 271 -12.75 14.99 11.84
C VAL A 271 -12.19 14.29 13.09
N ASP A 272 -12.98 14.12 14.15
CA ASP A 272 -12.59 13.36 15.34
C ASP A 272 -12.30 11.90 15.04
N ALA A 273 -13.19 11.23 14.29
CA ALA A 273 -13.04 9.84 13.89
C ALA A 273 -11.69 9.59 13.18
N PHE A 274 -11.22 10.56 12.40
CA PHE A 274 -9.92 10.51 11.71
C PHE A 274 -8.76 11.17 12.49
N ASN A 275 -8.80 11.09 13.82
CA ASN A 275 -7.75 11.55 14.73
C ASN A 275 -7.49 13.06 14.60
N ARG A 276 -8.59 13.84 14.59
CA ARG A 276 -8.58 15.31 14.58
C ARG A 276 -7.82 15.90 13.38
N HIS A 277 -7.86 15.20 12.24
CA HIS A 277 -7.12 15.56 11.03
C HIS A 277 -8.07 15.88 9.86
N ALA A 278 -8.32 17.15 9.59
CA ALA A 278 -9.34 17.58 8.64
C ALA A 278 -9.09 17.11 7.19
N TRP A 279 -7.83 16.96 6.75
CA TRP A 279 -7.57 16.42 5.40
C TRP A 279 -8.07 14.99 5.21
N ARG A 280 -8.05 14.14 6.25
CA ARG A 280 -8.58 12.78 6.15
C ARG A 280 -10.10 12.80 5.98
N ALA A 281 -10.78 13.69 6.70
CA ALA A 281 -12.20 13.93 6.48
C ALA A 281 -12.47 14.40 5.04
N ALA A 282 -11.69 15.35 4.51
CA ALA A 282 -11.81 15.78 3.11
C ALA A 282 -11.62 14.62 2.12
N TYR A 283 -10.63 13.74 2.35
CA TYR A 283 -10.39 12.55 1.52
C TYR A 283 -11.56 11.55 1.58
N PHE A 284 -12.17 11.36 2.75
CA PHE A 284 -13.37 10.54 2.87
C PHE A 284 -14.55 11.16 2.09
N ILE A 285 -14.82 12.46 2.32
CA ILE A 285 -15.94 13.18 1.68
C ILE A 285 -15.82 13.08 0.16
N SER A 286 -14.65 13.39 -0.38
CA SER A 286 -14.41 13.38 -1.82
C SER A 286 -14.47 11.97 -2.41
N ALA A 287 -13.84 10.98 -1.77
CA ALA A 287 -13.89 9.59 -2.22
C ALA A 287 -15.32 9.03 -2.21
N PHE A 288 -16.08 9.31 -1.16
CA PHE A 288 -17.44 8.80 -0.98
C PHE A 288 -18.42 9.48 -1.95
N LEU A 289 -18.48 10.82 -1.99
CA LEU A 289 -19.44 11.54 -2.83
C LEU A 289 -19.13 11.43 -4.33
N ASN A 290 -17.88 11.14 -4.70
CA ASN A 290 -17.54 10.90 -6.09
C ASN A 290 -18.19 9.62 -6.66
N ILE A 291 -18.64 8.68 -5.82
CA ILE A 291 -19.42 7.50 -6.24
C ILE A 291 -20.71 7.91 -6.98
N GLU A 292 -21.28 9.07 -6.63
CA GLU A 292 -22.50 9.57 -7.26
C GLU A 292 -22.28 10.10 -8.68
N ASN A 293 -21.07 10.54 -8.99
CA ASN A 293 -20.71 11.13 -10.29
C ASN A 293 -19.86 10.18 -11.14
N SER A 294 -19.39 9.08 -10.56
CA SER A 294 -18.46 8.16 -11.19
C SER A 294 -18.60 6.76 -10.61
N ASP A 295 -18.73 5.78 -11.51
CA ASP A 295 -18.74 4.37 -11.14
C ASP A 295 -17.30 3.83 -10.98
N TYR A 296 -16.89 3.57 -9.74
CA TYR A 296 -15.56 3.02 -9.45
C TYR A 296 -15.33 1.62 -10.05
N GLN A 297 -16.38 0.84 -10.31
CA GLN A 297 -16.25 -0.45 -10.97
C GLN A 297 -15.86 -0.32 -12.45
N THR A 298 -16.07 0.86 -13.04
CA THR A 298 -15.74 1.14 -14.46
C THR A 298 -14.33 1.71 -14.67
N TRP A 299 -13.61 2.02 -13.60
CA TRP A 299 -12.28 2.61 -13.70
C TRP A 299 -11.29 1.61 -14.24
N ASN A 300 -10.78 1.87 -15.43
CA ASN A 300 -9.75 1.06 -16.06
C ASN A 300 -8.35 1.64 -15.80
N LYS A 301 -7.34 0.89 -16.21
CA LYS A 301 -5.92 1.24 -16.08
C LYS A 301 -5.57 2.63 -16.61
N ASN A 302 -6.03 2.96 -17.82
CA ASN A 302 -5.67 4.21 -18.52
C ASN A 302 -6.27 5.41 -17.80
N PHE A 303 -7.57 5.33 -17.52
CA PHE A 303 -8.26 6.35 -16.73
C PHE A 303 -7.57 6.57 -15.39
N PHE A 304 -7.26 5.48 -14.67
CA PHE A 304 -6.64 5.59 -13.36
C PHE A 304 -5.23 6.18 -13.42
N LYS A 305 -4.43 5.85 -14.44
CA LYS A 305 -3.12 6.46 -14.68
C LYS A 305 -3.24 7.98 -14.82
N ASP A 306 -4.22 8.47 -15.58
CA ASP A 306 -4.44 9.91 -15.79
C ASP A 306 -5.00 10.61 -14.57
N PHE A 307 -5.88 9.93 -13.82
CA PHE A 307 -6.30 10.35 -12.48
C PHE A 307 -5.12 10.53 -11.53
N TYR A 308 -4.25 9.52 -11.41
CA TYR A 308 -3.08 9.54 -10.53
C TYR A 308 -2.05 10.61 -10.97
N ASN A 309 -1.88 10.82 -12.27
CA ASN A 309 -1.02 11.88 -12.82
C ASN A 309 -1.57 13.29 -12.58
N SER A 310 -2.88 13.44 -12.45
CA SER A 310 -3.55 14.70 -12.16
C SER A 310 -3.60 15.06 -10.68
N GLY A 311 -3.07 14.21 -9.81
CA GLY A 311 -3.12 14.31 -8.35
C GLY A 311 -2.84 15.69 -7.73
N SER A 312 -1.84 16.41 -8.24
CA SER A 312 -1.51 17.76 -7.77
C SER A 312 -2.63 18.79 -7.94
N LYS A 313 -3.57 18.54 -8.86
CA LYS A 313 -4.75 19.35 -9.17
C LYS A 313 -5.97 18.95 -8.34
N LEU A 314 -5.98 17.77 -7.71
CA LEU A 314 -7.13 17.17 -7.03
C LEU A 314 -7.14 17.49 -5.53
N LYS A 315 -7.18 18.78 -5.18
CA LYS A 315 -7.23 19.22 -3.77
C LYS A 315 -8.48 18.67 -3.09
N GLY A 316 -8.30 18.05 -1.92
CA GLY A 316 -9.35 17.36 -1.18
C GLY A 316 -9.46 15.87 -1.49
N TYR A 317 -8.66 15.34 -2.44
CA TYR A 317 -8.56 13.91 -2.73
C TYR A 317 -7.18 13.39 -2.31
N SER A 318 -7.11 12.08 -2.05
CA SER A 318 -5.83 11.37 -1.98
C SER A 318 -5.83 10.24 -3.01
N GLU A 319 -4.95 10.37 -4.00
CA GLU A 319 -4.73 9.42 -5.08
C GLU A 319 -4.36 8.06 -4.51
N LYS A 320 -3.50 8.05 -3.48
CA LYS A 320 -3.09 6.83 -2.78
C LYS A 320 -4.27 6.15 -2.07
N VAL A 321 -5.12 6.90 -1.38
CA VAL A 321 -6.29 6.34 -0.69
C VAL A 321 -7.23 5.67 -1.69
N ILE A 322 -7.49 6.36 -2.80
CA ILE A 322 -8.34 5.85 -3.89
C ILE A 322 -7.73 4.60 -4.52
N ALA A 323 -6.42 4.62 -4.80
CA ALA A 323 -5.70 3.45 -5.28
C ALA A 323 -5.88 2.22 -4.37
N CYS A 324 -5.71 2.43 -3.06
CA CYS A 324 -5.81 1.34 -2.09
C CYS A 324 -7.21 0.72 -2.05
N PHE A 325 -8.27 1.52 -1.99
CA PHE A 325 -9.62 0.96 -1.91
C PHE A 325 -10.06 0.36 -3.26
N LEU A 326 -9.67 0.92 -4.40
CA LEU A 326 -9.98 0.32 -5.70
C LEU A 326 -9.27 -1.03 -5.88
N GLN A 327 -8.01 -1.13 -5.47
CA GLN A 327 -7.27 -2.39 -5.52
C GLN A 327 -7.83 -3.43 -4.54
N GLN A 328 -8.05 -3.06 -3.27
CA GLN A 328 -8.30 -4.04 -2.19
C GLN A 328 -9.78 -4.17 -1.78
N GLY A 329 -10.60 -3.16 -2.08
CA GLY A 329 -12.05 -3.14 -1.84
C GLY A 329 -12.87 -3.45 -3.10
N PHE A 330 -12.40 -3.05 -4.28
CA PHE A 330 -13.06 -3.36 -5.56
C PHE A 330 -12.34 -4.47 -6.36
N ALA A 331 -11.26 -5.02 -5.81
CA ALA A 331 -10.43 -6.07 -6.45
C ALA A 331 -9.92 -5.70 -7.86
N ASN A 332 -9.75 -4.40 -8.16
CA ASN A 332 -9.28 -3.95 -9.46
C ASN A 332 -7.80 -4.28 -9.63
N GLU A 333 -7.51 -5.28 -10.48
CA GLU A 333 -6.15 -5.79 -10.66
C GLU A 333 -5.22 -4.91 -11.48
N GLU A 334 -5.73 -3.88 -12.16
CA GLU A 334 -4.90 -2.95 -12.92
C GLU A 334 -4.58 -1.66 -12.14
N ILE A 335 -5.14 -1.50 -10.94
CA ILE A 335 -4.93 -0.31 -10.11
C ILE A 335 -3.89 -0.60 -9.02
N ILE A 336 -2.94 0.33 -8.87
CA ILE A 336 -1.82 0.19 -7.93
C ILE A 336 -1.67 1.41 -7.01
N PRO A 337 -1.65 1.23 -5.68
CA PRO A 337 -1.15 2.25 -4.77
C PRO A 337 0.37 2.37 -4.85
N ILE A 338 0.87 3.50 -5.34
CA ILE A 338 2.31 3.76 -5.40
C ILE A 338 2.73 4.55 -4.16
N ASP A 339 3.38 3.85 -3.24
CA ASP A 339 4.12 4.45 -2.13
C ASP A 339 5.63 4.46 -2.41
N THR A 340 6.42 4.92 -1.43
CA THR A 340 7.88 4.99 -1.56
C THR A 340 8.53 3.63 -1.86
N TRP A 341 7.96 2.51 -1.40
CA TRP A 341 8.54 1.18 -1.64
C TRP A 341 8.27 0.72 -3.06
N ILE A 342 7.04 0.89 -3.55
CA ILE A 342 6.72 0.61 -4.95
C ILE A 342 7.54 1.53 -5.87
N GLU A 343 7.61 2.82 -5.54
CA GLU A 343 8.35 3.81 -6.31
C GLU A 343 9.82 3.44 -6.46
N THR A 344 10.47 3.18 -5.33
CA THR A 344 11.90 2.88 -5.33
C THR A 344 12.20 1.50 -5.88
N PHE A 345 11.24 0.57 -5.86
CA PHE A 345 11.41 -0.73 -6.49
C PHE A 345 11.45 -0.60 -8.02
N TYR A 346 10.50 0.14 -8.61
CA TYR A 346 10.54 0.32 -10.06
C TYR A 346 11.72 1.19 -10.49
N GLN A 347 12.09 2.21 -9.70
CA GLN A 347 13.24 3.07 -10.01
C GLN A 347 14.58 2.34 -9.90
N PHE A 348 14.76 1.50 -8.88
CA PHE A 348 16.06 0.89 -8.59
C PHE A 348 16.15 -0.53 -9.17
N PRO A 349 15.53 -1.59 -8.62
CA PRO A 349 15.54 -2.93 -9.23
C PRO A 349 15.15 -3.00 -10.70
N LEU A 350 14.05 -2.33 -11.10
CA LEU A 350 13.55 -2.40 -12.49
C LEU A 350 14.20 -1.36 -13.41
N GLY A 351 14.86 -0.34 -12.85
CA GLY A 351 15.51 0.73 -13.60
C GLY A 351 14.55 1.57 -14.45
N ILE A 352 13.30 1.73 -14.01
CA ILE A 352 12.25 2.49 -14.70
C ILE A 352 12.21 3.90 -14.12
N ASN A 353 12.34 4.93 -14.97
CA ASN A 353 12.54 6.30 -14.48
C ASN A 353 11.24 7.02 -14.13
N SER A 354 10.13 6.64 -14.76
CA SER A 354 8.86 7.32 -14.57
C SER A 354 7.76 6.35 -14.15
N ARG A 355 6.80 6.87 -13.38
CA ARG A 355 5.58 6.14 -13.06
C ARG A 355 4.81 5.74 -14.33
N SER A 356 4.78 6.60 -15.35
CA SER A 356 4.05 6.30 -16.60
C SER A 356 4.58 5.06 -17.28
N ASP A 357 5.90 4.96 -17.43
CA ASP A 357 6.56 3.80 -18.04
C ASP A 357 6.27 2.53 -17.23
N PHE A 358 6.31 2.63 -15.89
CA PHE A 358 5.96 1.50 -15.02
C PHE A 358 4.52 1.03 -15.22
N TYR A 359 3.56 1.94 -15.43
CA TYR A 359 2.18 1.54 -15.77
C TYR A 359 2.12 0.84 -17.13
N ASP A 360 2.85 1.33 -18.13
CA ASP A 360 2.77 0.83 -19.50
C ASP A 360 3.51 -0.51 -19.69
N ASP A 361 4.57 -0.72 -18.92
CA ASP A 361 5.45 -1.90 -18.99
C ASP A 361 4.84 -3.17 -18.37
N PHE A 362 3.83 -3.05 -17.50
CA PHE A 362 3.27 -4.18 -16.76
C PHE A 362 1.75 -4.25 -16.84
N ASN A 363 1.18 -5.46 -16.78
CA ASN A 363 -0.25 -5.71 -16.54
C ASN A 363 -0.48 -6.24 -15.12
N MET A 364 -1.74 -6.34 -14.70
CA MET A 364 -2.14 -6.80 -13.37
C MET A 364 -1.35 -6.09 -12.26
N LEU A 365 -1.22 -4.76 -12.38
CA LEU A 365 -0.40 -3.92 -11.49
C LEU A 365 -0.75 -4.10 -10.01
N GLY A 366 -2.02 -4.34 -9.67
CA GLY A 366 -2.46 -4.62 -8.32
C GLY A 366 -1.92 -5.95 -7.77
N LYS A 367 -1.73 -6.97 -8.61
CA LYS A 367 -1.08 -8.23 -8.22
C LYS A 367 0.43 -8.07 -8.14
N LEU A 368 1.03 -7.36 -9.09
CA LEU A 368 2.46 -7.08 -9.08
C LEU A 368 2.87 -6.25 -7.84
N GLU A 369 2.03 -5.30 -7.44
CA GLU A 369 2.19 -4.52 -6.21
C GLU A 369 2.39 -5.42 -5.00
N ARG A 370 1.58 -6.47 -4.83
CA ARG A 370 1.69 -7.37 -3.67
C ARG A 370 3.05 -8.05 -3.61
N VAL A 371 3.59 -8.49 -4.75
CA VAL A 371 4.91 -9.12 -4.81
C VAL A 371 6.00 -8.13 -4.40
N ILE A 372 5.96 -6.93 -4.99
CA ILE A 372 6.92 -5.86 -4.71
C ILE A 372 6.84 -5.46 -3.24
N TRP A 373 5.63 -5.20 -2.74
CA TRP A 373 5.38 -4.74 -1.39
C TRP A 373 5.83 -5.75 -0.35
N LEU A 374 5.50 -7.05 -0.53
CA LEU A 374 5.96 -8.11 0.37
C LEU A 374 7.48 -8.16 0.38
N ALA A 375 8.14 -8.17 -0.78
CA ALA A 375 9.60 -8.20 -0.84
C ALA A 375 10.25 -7.00 -0.13
N SER A 376 9.76 -5.78 -0.39
CA SER A 376 10.29 -4.57 0.23
C SER A 376 10.00 -4.51 1.73
N GLN A 377 8.81 -4.90 2.20
CA GLN A 377 8.49 -4.93 3.64
C GLN A 377 9.29 -6.01 4.37
N SER A 378 9.39 -7.22 3.82
CA SER A 378 10.20 -8.29 4.40
C SER A 378 11.67 -7.91 4.51
N ASN A 379 12.20 -7.18 3.51
CA ASN A 379 13.53 -6.62 3.59
C ASN A 379 13.62 -5.57 4.71
N LYS A 380 12.67 -4.64 4.80
CA LYS A 380 12.64 -3.59 5.83
C LYS A 380 12.58 -4.15 7.26
N THR A 381 11.82 -5.21 7.48
CA THR A 381 11.65 -5.86 8.80
C THR A 381 12.75 -6.89 9.10
N ASN A 382 13.79 -6.97 8.26
CA ASN A 382 14.91 -7.89 8.41
C ASN A 382 14.50 -9.36 8.48
N MET A 383 13.46 -9.76 7.72
CA MET A 383 13.15 -11.17 7.55
C MET A 383 14.37 -11.88 6.95
N ARG A 384 14.84 -12.95 7.60
CA ARG A 384 16.10 -13.63 7.28
C ARG A 384 16.28 -13.95 5.79
N ASN A 385 15.23 -14.42 5.13
CA ASN A 385 15.28 -14.77 3.70
C ASN A 385 15.46 -13.53 2.79
N PHE A 386 15.02 -12.35 3.23
CA PHE A 386 15.00 -11.12 2.42
C PHE A 386 16.14 -10.14 2.75
N PHE A 387 16.97 -10.46 3.75
CA PHE A 387 17.99 -9.54 4.27
C PHE A 387 19.02 -9.13 3.20
N ASP A 388 19.41 -10.08 2.35
CA ASP A 388 20.48 -9.89 1.35
C ASP A 388 19.97 -9.45 -0.03
N ILE A 389 18.74 -8.94 -0.14
CA ILE A 389 18.18 -8.46 -1.40
C ILE A 389 17.70 -7.01 -1.26
N LEU A 390 17.51 -6.33 -2.40
CA LEU A 390 16.91 -4.98 -2.44
C LEU A 390 17.63 -3.93 -1.57
N TRP A 391 18.93 -4.09 -1.32
CA TRP A 391 19.75 -3.13 -0.55
C TRP A 391 19.63 -1.69 -1.03
N CYS A 392 19.42 -1.47 -2.33
CA CYS A 392 19.18 -0.16 -2.92
C CYS A 392 17.94 0.57 -2.36
N GLN A 393 16.98 -0.16 -1.76
CA GLN A 393 15.80 0.41 -1.11
C GLN A 393 16.01 0.70 0.38
N ARG A 394 17.23 0.56 0.93
CA ARG A 394 17.55 0.91 2.33
C ARG A 394 18.23 2.28 2.43
N TYR A 395 18.28 2.86 3.63
CA TYR A 395 19.05 4.07 3.91
C TYR A 395 20.55 3.78 4.03
N GLY A 396 21.38 4.60 3.39
CA GLY A 396 22.83 4.40 3.24
C GLY A 396 23.70 4.80 4.41
N THR A 397 23.21 5.81 5.12
CA THR A 397 23.99 6.65 6.03
C THR A 397 23.07 7.18 7.14
N ILE A 398 23.66 7.68 8.22
CA ILE A 398 22.89 8.30 9.32
C ILE A 398 22.30 9.65 8.84
N GLY A 399 21.09 9.97 9.28
CA GLY A 399 20.45 11.29 9.07
C GLY A 399 19.97 11.59 7.64
N ASN A 400 20.08 10.63 6.71
CA ASN A 400 19.70 10.84 5.32
C ASN A 400 18.19 10.71 5.11
N LYS A 401 17.66 11.50 4.17
CA LYS A 401 16.25 11.43 3.72
C LYS A 401 16.07 10.68 2.40
N LYS A 402 17.15 10.15 1.83
CA LYS A 402 17.16 9.44 0.54
C LYS A 402 17.66 8.00 0.72
N LEU A 403 17.02 7.09 -0.01
CA LEU A 403 17.46 5.70 -0.11
C LEU A 403 18.74 5.60 -0.96
N ARG A 404 19.54 4.55 -0.71
CA ARG A 404 20.87 4.32 -1.33
C ARG A 404 20.84 4.36 -2.86
N GLY A 405 19.77 3.81 -3.44
CA GLY A 405 19.70 3.53 -4.86
C GLY A 405 20.71 2.46 -5.32
N VAL A 406 20.72 2.18 -6.61
CA VAL A 406 21.68 1.27 -7.25
C VAL A 406 23.08 1.89 -7.15
N ASN A 407 24.00 1.21 -6.45
CA ASN A 407 25.37 1.65 -6.25
C ASN A 407 26.33 0.46 -6.05
N PRO A 408 27.65 0.60 -6.30
CA PRO A 408 28.59 -0.52 -6.31
C PRO A 408 28.58 -1.37 -5.03
N LEU A 409 28.54 -0.73 -3.85
CA LEU A 409 28.53 -1.43 -2.56
C LEU A 409 27.24 -2.23 -2.35
N ALA A 410 26.09 -1.57 -2.42
CA ALA A 410 24.80 -2.22 -2.21
C ALA A 410 24.56 -3.38 -3.18
N CYS A 411 24.98 -3.21 -4.44
CA CYS A 411 24.77 -4.21 -5.47
C CYS A 411 25.71 -5.42 -5.33
N SER A 412 26.92 -5.24 -4.78
CA SER A 412 27.86 -6.34 -4.55
C SER A 412 27.35 -7.32 -3.49
N LEU A 413 26.62 -6.83 -2.49
CA LEU A 413 26.03 -7.65 -1.43
C LEU A 413 24.63 -8.19 -1.77
N CYS A 414 24.06 -7.79 -2.91
CA CYS A 414 22.69 -8.12 -3.27
C CYS A 414 22.61 -9.43 -4.04
N LYS A 415 21.83 -10.40 -3.54
CA LYS A 415 21.64 -11.69 -4.22
C LYS A 415 20.82 -11.62 -5.52
N LEU A 416 20.20 -10.48 -5.81
CA LEU A 416 19.50 -10.24 -7.09
C LEU A 416 20.41 -9.62 -8.15
N ASN A 417 21.72 -9.48 -7.90
CA ASN A 417 22.64 -8.75 -8.79
C ASN A 417 22.65 -9.30 -10.23
N GLN A 418 22.54 -10.61 -10.44
CA GLN A 418 22.58 -11.22 -11.77
C GLN A 418 21.36 -10.91 -12.64
N THR A 419 20.20 -10.66 -12.03
CA THR A 419 18.93 -10.44 -12.73
C THR A 419 18.45 -8.98 -12.64
N CYS A 420 19.10 -8.14 -11.82
CA CYS A 420 18.70 -6.77 -11.57
C CYS A 420 18.82 -5.87 -12.81
N VAL A 421 17.67 -5.42 -13.33
CA VAL A 421 17.60 -4.57 -14.52
C VAL A 421 18.25 -3.21 -14.27
N GLY A 422 18.02 -2.58 -13.11
CA GLY A 422 18.64 -1.30 -12.80
C GLY A 422 20.16 -1.37 -12.65
N LEU A 423 20.71 -2.50 -12.18
CA LEU A 423 22.15 -2.73 -12.18
C LEU A 423 22.67 -2.87 -13.61
N SER A 424 22.01 -3.67 -14.45
CA SER A 424 22.41 -3.87 -15.84
C SER A 424 22.50 -2.54 -16.62
N LYS A 425 21.56 -1.60 -16.39
CA LYS A 425 21.58 -0.26 -16.98
C LYS A 425 22.77 0.59 -16.54
N LEU A 426 23.43 0.24 -15.44
CA LEU A 426 24.61 0.94 -14.91
C LEU A 426 25.92 0.17 -15.12
N ALA A 427 25.91 -1.00 -15.77
CA ALA A 427 27.07 -1.87 -15.93
C ALA A 427 28.33 -1.12 -16.44
N HIS A 428 28.15 -0.22 -17.42
CA HIS A 428 29.24 0.55 -18.02
C HIS A 428 29.51 1.92 -17.36
N SER A 429 28.75 2.27 -16.31
CA SER A 429 29.03 3.48 -15.54
C SER A 429 30.39 3.36 -14.85
N LYS A 430 31.20 4.41 -14.90
CA LYS A 430 32.54 4.40 -14.29
C LYS A 430 32.48 4.72 -12.80
N VAL A 431 33.33 4.02 -12.05
CA VAL A 431 33.53 4.12 -10.60
C VAL A 431 35.01 4.45 -10.37
N LEU A 432 35.28 5.57 -9.70
CA LEU A 432 36.61 5.88 -9.19
C LEU A 432 36.80 5.15 -7.85
N ILE A 433 37.77 4.25 -7.76
CA ILE A 433 38.14 3.55 -6.52
C ILE A 433 39.42 4.15 -5.95
N SER A 434 39.49 4.33 -4.63
CA SER A 434 40.69 4.88 -3.98
C SER A 434 40.84 4.51 -2.50
N ASN A 435 42.04 4.15 -2.09
CA ASN A 435 42.45 4.02 -0.69
C ASN A 435 42.97 5.35 -0.08
N THR A 436 43.29 6.33 -0.91
CA THR A 436 44.02 7.54 -0.47
C THR A 436 43.20 8.82 -0.56
N LEU A 437 42.08 8.80 -1.29
CA LEU A 437 41.19 9.96 -1.37
C LEU A 437 40.35 10.06 -0.10
N SER A 438 40.15 11.28 0.36
CA SER A 438 39.15 11.63 1.37
C SER A 438 38.12 12.60 0.79
N PRO A 439 36.92 12.71 1.39
CA PRO A 439 35.86 13.59 0.88
C PRO A 439 36.30 15.05 0.70
N GLU A 440 37.18 15.55 1.56
CA GLU A 440 37.72 16.92 1.52
C GLU A 440 38.62 17.17 0.31
N THR A 441 39.12 16.11 -0.33
CA THR A 441 40.05 16.16 -1.45
C THR A 441 39.39 15.92 -2.80
N PHE A 442 38.06 15.76 -2.87
CA PHE A 442 37.38 15.46 -4.14
C PHE A 442 37.55 16.55 -5.20
N ASP A 443 37.72 17.80 -4.77
CA ASP A 443 37.95 18.93 -5.69
C ASP A 443 39.34 18.90 -6.35
N THR A 444 40.26 18.06 -5.84
CA THR A 444 41.59 17.84 -6.44
C THR A 444 41.56 16.83 -7.58
N ILE A 445 40.46 16.09 -7.75
CA ILE A 445 40.31 15.11 -8.83
C ILE A 445 40.23 15.85 -10.16
N SER A 446 41.04 15.46 -11.14
CA SER A 446 41.05 16.08 -12.47
C SER A 446 39.65 16.10 -13.09
N LYS A 447 39.27 17.22 -13.68
CA LYS A 447 37.95 17.43 -14.30
C LYS A 447 37.59 16.34 -15.32
N ASP A 448 38.56 15.89 -16.13
CA ASP A 448 38.36 14.81 -17.11
C ASP A 448 37.90 13.49 -16.48
N ILE A 449 38.35 13.18 -15.27
CA ILE A 449 37.87 12.02 -14.52
C ILE A 449 36.48 12.31 -13.97
N LEU A 450 36.30 13.45 -13.29
CA LEU A 450 35.04 13.82 -12.63
C LEU A 450 33.83 13.91 -13.57
N ASP A 451 34.04 14.27 -14.83
CA ASP A 451 32.99 14.36 -15.84
C ASP A 451 32.63 12.99 -16.43
N ASN A 452 33.50 11.99 -16.25
CA ASN A 452 33.34 10.65 -16.79
C ASN A 452 32.95 9.58 -15.75
N ILE A 453 32.90 9.91 -14.47
CA ILE A 453 32.53 8.98 -13.40
C ILE A 453 31.13 9.26 -12.84
N LYS A 454 30.46 8.19 -12.39
CA LYS A 454 29.17 8.28 -11.71
C LYS A 454 29.28 8.10 -10.19
N PHE A 455 30.31 7.38 -9.75
CA PHE A 455 30.54 7.05 -8.36
C PHE A 455 32.01 7.24 -7.97
N ILE A 456 32.24 7.62 -6.71
CA ILE A 456 33.53 7.49 -6.03
C ILE A 456 33.35 6.45 -4.92
N CYS A 457 34.19 5.43 -4.88
CA CYS A 457 34.20 4.41 -3.85
C CYS A 457 35.52 4.49 -3.07
N LEU A 458 35.42 4.84 -1.79
CA LEU A 458 36.55 4.86 -0.88
C LEU A 458 36.77 3.48 -0.29
N LEU A 459 38.04 3.09 -0.22
CA LEU A 459 38.52 1.81 0.25
C LEU A 459 39.27 1.98 1.57
N GLU A 460 39.21 0.97 2.44
CA GLU A 460 40.08 0.83 3.61
C GLU A 460 40.75 -0.54 3.52
N ASN A 461 42.09 -0.56 3.46
CA ASN A 461 42.87 -1.79 3.23
C ASN A 461 42.36 -2.58 2.02
N ASP A 462 42.13 -1.90 0.90
CA ASP A 462 41.62 -2.47 -0.35
C ASP A 462 40.16 -2.99 -0.28
N VAL A 463 39.48 -2.85 0.85
CA VAL A 463 38.07 -3.23 1.03
C VAL A 463 37.17 -2.02 0.80
N PRO A 464 36.13 -2.11 -0.04
CA PRO A 464 35.18 -1.01 -0.22
C PRO A 464 34.38 -0.67 1.04
N LYS A 465 34.36 0.62 1.41
CA LYS A 465 33.68 1.08 2.63
C LYS A 465 32.65 2.18 2.42
N LYS A 466 32.91 3.14 1.52
CA LYS A 466 32.03 4.30 1.34
C LYS A 466 31.82 4.58 -0.13
N VAL A 467 30.57 4.80 -0.55
CA VAL A 467 30.24 5.20 -1.92
C VAL A 467 29.60 6.58 -1.93
N TYR A 468 30.13 7.43 -2.80
CA TYR A 468 29.62 8.75 -3.11
C TYR A 468 29.05 8.79 -4.52
N LYS A 469 27.96 9.53 -4.70
CA LYS A 469 27.32 9.76 -6.01
C LYS A 469 27.26 11.25 -6.32
N LYS A 470 27.50 11.60 -7.57
CA LYS A 470 27.39 12.98 -8.06
C LYS A 470 25.92 13.39 -8.10
N SER A 471 25.59 14.53 -7.52
CA SER A 471 24.30 15.20 -7.70
C SER A 471 24.56 16.69 -7.93
N SER A 472 24.15 17.19 -9.09
CA SER A 472 24.52 18.53 -9.56
C SER A 472 26.06 18.70 -9.57
N ARG A 473 26.61 19.63 -8.77
CA ARG A 473 28.06 19.89 -8.68
C ARG A 473 28.75 19.22 -7.50
N ASN A 474 28.00 18.56 -6.60
CA ASN A 474 28.53 18.05 -5.35
C ASN A 474 28.48 16.51 -5.29
N TRP A 475 29.39 15.95 -4.50
CA TRP A 475 29.43 14.52 -4.18
C TRP A 475 28.76 14.27 -2.83
N TYR A 476 27.85 13.29 -2.80
CA TYR A 476 27.11 12.96 -1.58
C TYR A 476 27.36 11.50 -1.21
N LEU A 477 27.63 11.25 0.07
CA LEU A 477 27.72 9.89 0.59
C LEU A 477 26.33 9.24 0.48
N VAL A 478 26.24 8.13 -0.26
CA VAL A 478 25.00 7.41 -0.50
C VAL A 478 24.97 6.03 0.14
N ASP A 479 26.13 5.47 0.49
CA ASP A 479 26.21 4.18 1.17
C ASP A 479 27.50 4.04 1.97
N GLU A 480 27.36 3.80 3.27
CA GLU A 480 28.45 3.36 4.15
C GLU A 480 28.05 2.13 4.97
N PHE A 481 26.75 1.91 5.28
CA PHE A 481 26.41 0.71 6.07
C PHE A 481 26.58 -0.59 5.28
N SER A 482 26.50 -0.58 3.93
CA SER A 482 26.95 -1.74 3.16
C SER A 482 28.44 -2.01 3.39
N GLY A 483 29.26 -0.96 3.49
CA GLY A 483 30.68 -1.08 3.78
C GLY A 483 31.00 -1.65 5.16
N TYR A 484 30.12 -1.44 6.15
CA TYR A 484 30.25 -2.07 7.47
C TYR A 484 30.08 -3.59 7.44
N LEU A 485 29.38 -4.11 6.42
CA LEU A 485 29.21 -5.56 6.21
C LEU A 485 30.34 -6.18 5.41
N MET A 486 31.09 -5.37 4.64
CA MET A 486 32.27 -5.82 3.92
C MET A 486 33.40 -6.13 4.91
N THR A 487 33.95 -7.33 4.80
CA THR A 487 35.05 -7.83 5.64
C THR A 487 36.36 -7.86 4.85
N ASN A 488 37.45 -8.31 5.48
CA ASN A 488 38.73 -8.52 4.80
C ASN A 488 38.65 -9.60 3.70
N ASN A 489 37.58 -10.39 3.63
CA ASN A 489 37.33 -11.32 2.53
C ASN A 489 36.76 -10.62 1.29
N ASN A 490 36.45 -9.33 1.37
CA ASN A 490 35.84 -8.53 0.31
C ASN A 490 36.83 -7.52 -0.33
N TYR A 491 38.14 -7.80 -0.28
CA TYR A 491 39.15 -6.93 -0.89
C TYR A 491 39.03 -6.92 -2.43
N LEU A 492 39.27 -5.76 -3.03
CA LEU A 492 39.38 -5.66 -4.48
C LEU A 492 40.74 -6.20 -4.94
N PRO A 493 40.81 -6.97 -6.05
CA PRO A 493 42.07 -7.44 -6.60
C PRO A 493 43.04 -6.28 -6.94
N LYS A 494 44.35 -6.47 -6.68
CA LYS A 494 45.36 -5.41 -6.91
C LYS A 494 45.39 -4.88 -8.34
N ASN A 495 45.15 -5.74 -9.34
CA ASN A 495 45.06 -5.36 -10.75
C ASN A 495 43.84 -4.48 -11.05
N VAL A 496 42.74 -4.63 -10.30
CA VAL A 496 41.55 -3.77 -10.39
C VAL A 496 41.86 -2.40 -9.78
N ILE A 497 42.48 -2.38 -8.59
CA ILE A 497 42.89 -1.16 -7.88
C ILE A 497 43.85 -0.31 -8.73
N ALA A 498 44.81 -0.95 -9.40
CA ALA A 498 45.77 -0.27 -10.27
C ALA A 498 45.11 0.56 -11.40
N LYS A 499 43.91 0.19 -11.86
CA LYS A 499 43.16 0.92 -12.89
C LYS A 499 42.63 2.27 -12.39
N LYS A 500 42.40 2.43 -11.08
CA LYS A 500 41.77 3.57 -10.39
C LYS A 500 40.33 3.86 -10.82
N VAL A 501 40.04 3.88 -12.12
CA VAL A 501 38.69 4.03 -12.67
C VAL A 501 38.32 2.71 -13.32
N ILE A 502 37.26 2.09 -12.83
CA ILE A 502 36.73 0.82 -13.34
C ILE A 502 35.27 0.96 -13.71
N THR A 503 34.74 0.03 -14.48
CA THR A 503 33.30 -0.06 -14.72
C THR A 503 32.58 -0.65 -13.51
N PHE A 504 31.29 -0.36 -13.38
CA PHE A 504 30.43 -0.94 -12.35
C PHE A 504 30.42 -2.48 -12.49
N ASP A 505 30.34 -3.02 -13.70
CA ASP A 505 30.39 -4.46 -13.94
C ASP A 505 31.71 -5.10 -13.48
N GLU A 506 32.86 -4.47 -13.75
CA GLU A 506 34.14 -4.92 -13.21
C GLU A 506 34.17 -4.92 -11.67
N PHE A 507 33.54 -3.92 -11.03
CA PHE A 507 33.41 -3.86 -9.58
C PHE A 507 32.61 -5.05 -9.05
N ILE A 508 31.46 -5.36 -9.67
CA ILE A 508 30.56 -6.43 -9.22
C ILE A 508 31.17 -7.81 -9.41
N LYS A 509 31.90 -8.04 -10.50
CA LYS A 509 32.59 -9.31 -10.78
C LYS A 509 33.72 -9.66 -9.79
N CYS A 510 34.06 -8.74 -8.88
CA CYS A 510 34.99 -9.04 -7.79
C CYS A 510 34.34 -9.84 -6.64
N TYR A 511 33.02 -10.03 -6.65
CA TYR A 511 32.24 -10.57 -5.52
C TYR A 511 31.32 -11.73 -5.89
#